data_AF-S2XMX9-F1
#
_entry.id   AF-S2XMX9-F1
#
_cell.length_a   1.000
_cell.length_b   1.000
_cell.length_c   1.000
_cell.angle_alpha   90.00
_cell.angle_beta   90.00
_cell.angle_gamma   90.00
#
_symmetry.space_group_name_H-M   'P 1'
#
loop_
_entity.id
_entity.type
_entity.pdbx_description
1 polymer ?
#
loop_
_entity_poly.entity_id
_entity_poly.type
_entity_poly.pdbx_seq_one_letter_code
_entity_poly.pdbx_strand_id
1 'polypeptide(L)'
;MSQMKYGCVLFLLTCCFVLTGCSSAATKVELTASSKASEDAFILELTSIAKQYKEHEKDSITARLKYTGPDNEVRISHGGFTPIEFSVKELNKNKDIGGVSQTILSSTTLKKDVWLEVPFSKSGEITKDEFIKEYFNKDGFPKGKYEIIATTDFEVEQTGENVKLKTVIVIEVN
;
A
#
# COMPACT_ATOMS: atom_id res chain seq x y z
N MET A 1 -75.70 10.60 20.52
CA MET A 1 -75.22 9.73 21.62
C MET A 1 -75.05 8.32 21.07
N SER A 2 -73.94 7.65 21.45
CA SER A 2 -73.58 6.24 21.21
C SER A 2 -73.16 5.88 19.76
N GLN A 3 -71.91 5.57 19.39
CA GLN A 3 -70.92 4.58 19.91
C GLN A 3 -71.58 3.18 20.02
N MET A 4 -71.11 2.05 19.48
CA MET A 4 -69.86 1.57 18.85
C MET A 4 -70.22 0.09 18.43
N LYS A 5 -69.65 -0.59 17.43
CA LYS A 5 -68.56 -1.58 17.60
C LYS A 5 -68.42 -2.54 16.39
N TYR A 6 -67.20 -2.58 15.85
CA TYR A 6 -66.36 -3.69 15.36
C TYR A 6 -66.87 -4.74 14.36
N GLY A 7 -66.10 -4.88 13.27
CA GLY A 7 -66.02 -6.08 12.45
C GLY A 7 -64.67 -6.13 11.73
N CYS A 8 -63.79 -7.01 12.20
CA CYS A 8 -62.41 -7.23 11.80
C CYS A 8 -62.33 -8.34 10.73
N VAL A 9 -61.90 -8.07 9.50
CA VAL A 9 -61.34 -9.05 8.52
C VAL A 9 -60.57 -8.22 7.45
N LEU A 10 -59.24 -8.10 7.51
CA LEU A 10 -58.19 -8.96 6.93
C LEU A 10 -58.14 -8.97 5.38
N PHE A 11 -56.92 -8.81 4.86
CA PHE A 11 -56.34 -9.26 3.56
C PHE A 11 -55.94 -8.20 2.50
N LEU A 12 -54.61 -8.02 2.39
CA LEU A 12 -53.79 -7.93 1.16
C LEU A 12 -54.06 -6.79 0.14
N LEU A 13 -53.12 -5.84 0.01
CA LEU A 13 -52.03 -5.94 -0.98
C LEU A 13 -50.99 -4.81 -0.80
N THR A 14 -49.80 -5.22 -0.39
CA THR A 14 -48.53 -4.52 -0.40
C THR A 14 -48.12 -4.02 -1.79
N CYS A 15 -47.76 -2.74 -1.89
CA CYS A 15 -46.82 -2.24 -2.90
C CYS A 15 -45.99 -1.09 -2.34
N CYS A 16 -45.19 -1.38 -1.31
CA CYS A 16 -44.05 -0.55 -0.97
C CYS A 16 -42.96 -0.79 -2.02
N PHE A 17 -42.85 0.10 -2.99
CA PHE A 17 -41.63 0.23 -3.80
C PHE A 17 -40.50 0.67 -2.87
N VAL A 18 -39.82 -0.31 -2.28
CA VAL A 18 -38.55 -0.07 -1.61
C VAL A 18 -37.52 0.07 -2.73
N LEU A 19 -37.19 1.31 -3.06
CA LEU A 19 -36.01 1.65 -3.84
C LEU A 19 -34.79 1.17 -3.06
N THR A 20 -34.31 -0.03 -3.39
CA THR A 20 -33.02 -0.54 -2.94
C THR A 20 -31.94 0.34 -3.57
N GLY A 21 -31.48 1.33 -2.82
CA GLY A 21 -30.23 2.01 -3.08
C GLY A 21 -29.10 0.99 -3.05
N CYS A 22 -28.47 0.77 -4.20
CA CYS A 22 -27.20 0.06 -4.28
C CYS A 22 -26.13 0.94 -3.62
N SER A 23 -26.00 0.83 -2.31
CA SER A 23 -24.83 1.34 -1.60
C SER A 23 -23.65 0.49 -2.06
N SER A 24 -22.84 1.00 -2.98
CA SER A 24 -21.50 0.47 -3.21
C SER A 24 -20.71 0.67 -1.92
N ALA A 25 -20.79 -0.32 -1.04
CA ALA A 25 -19.90 -0.46 0.09
C ALA A 25 -18.50 -0.62 -0.49
N ALA A 26 -17.69 0.44 -0.39
CA ALA A 26 -16.26 0.33 -0.53
C ALA A 26 -15.79 -0.66 0.54
N THR A 27 -15.47 -1.88 0.13
CA THR A 27 -14.98 -2.93 1.01
C THR A 27 -13.71 -2.41 1.66
N LYS A 28 -13.74 -2.16 2.97
CA LYS A 28 -12.55 -1.83 3.75
C LYS A 28 -11.66 -3.08 3.75
N VAL A 29 -10.70 -3.14 2.82
CA VAL A 29 -9.69 -4.19 2.78
C VAL A 29 -8.86 -4.04 4.05
N GLU A 30 -9.09 -4.91 5.03
CA GLU A 30 -8.28 -4.98 6.24
C GLU A 30 -6.89 -5.51 5.86
N LEU A 31 -5.91 -4.60 5.81
CA LEU A 31 -4.55 -4.93 5.42
C LEU A 31 -3.95 -5.84 6.48
N THR A 32 -3.48 -7.01 6.05
CA THR A 32 -3.02 -8.01 7.00
C THR A 32 -1.57 -7.78 7.42
N ALA A 33 -0.71 -7.20 6.57
CA ALA A 33 0.59 -6.65 7.00
C ALA A 33 0.65 -5.15 6.71
N SER A 34 1.02 -4.36 7.72
CA SER A 34 1.16 -2.91 7.63
C SER A 34 2.25 -2.44 8.58
N SER A 35 3.04 -1.47 8.14
CA SER A 35 3.97 -0.74 8.97
C SER A 35 4.03 0.71 8.49
N LYS A 36 4.31 1.63 9.42
CA LYS A 36 4.40 3.07 9.14
C LYS A 36 5.60 3.69 9.81
N ALA A 37 6.16 4.71 9.18
CA ALA A 37 7.15 5.62 9.73
C ALA A 37 6.70 7.05 9.48
N SER A 38 7.07 7.96 10.37
CA SER A 38 6.75 9.38 10.25
C SER A 38 7.90 10.23 10.74
N GLU A 39 8.18 11.30 10.03
CA GLU A 39 9.20 12.30 10.32
C GLU A 39 8.66 13.64 9.81
N ASP A 40 8.69 14.65 10.68
CA ASP A 40 8.12 15.98 10.43
C ASP A 40 6.71 15.96 9.84
N ALA A 41 6.57 16.42 8.61
CA ALA A 41 5.33 16.53 7.88
C ALA A 41 5.07 15.35 6.93
N PHE A 42 5.78 14.24 7.08
CA PHE A 42 5.74 13.12 6.14
C PHE A 42 5.43 11.79 6.83
N ILE A 43 4.60 10.99 6.18
CA ILE A 43 4.25 9.63 6.62
C ILE A 43 4.51 8.67 5.48
N LEU A 44 5.34 7.66 5.73
CA LEU A 44 5.58 6.53 4.86
C LEU A 44 4.86 5.30 5.43
N GLU A 45 4.02 4.66 4.63
CA GLU A 45 3.31 3.42 4.98
C GLU A 45 3.65 2.33 3.96
N LEU A 46 3.95 1.12 4.44
CA LEU A 46 4.12 -0.07 3.60
C LEU A 46 3.10 -1.12 4.01
N THR A 47 2.35 -1.61 3.03
CA THR A 47 1.22 -2.49 3.28
C THR A 47 1.14 -3.64 2.31
N SER A 48 0.56 -4.75 2.77
CA SER A 48 0.26 -5.95 2.01
C SER A 48 -1.13 -6.45 2.37
N ILE A 49 -1.89 -6.92 1.38
CA ILE A 49 -3.22 -7.50 1.62
C ILE A 49 -3.12 -8.85 2.33
N ALA A 50 -2.00 -9.56 2.19
CA ALA A 50 -1.74 -10.87 2.82
C ALA A 50 -0.43 -10.86 3.63
N LYS A 51 -0.40 -11.57 4.78
CA LYS A 51 0.84 -11.92 5.49
C LYS A 51 1.52 -13.16 4.89
N GLN A 52 0.72 -13.99 4.22
CA GLN A 52 1.12 -15.26 3.64
C GLN A 52 0.67 -15.32 2.19
N TYR A 53 1.59 -15.69 1.31
CA TYR A 53 1.35 -15.91 -0.12
C TYR A 53 1.70 -17.35 -0.47
N LYS A 54 1.12 -17.89 -1.54
CA LYS A 54 1.65 -19.11 -2.17
C LYS A 54 2.88 -18.78 -2.98
N GLU A 55 3.76 -19.76 -3.14
CA GLU A 55 4.88 -19.65 -4.06
C GLU A 55 4.42 -19.17 -5.46
N HIS A 56 5.08 -18.11 -5.93
CA HIS A 56 4.78 -17.40 -7.19
C HIS A 56 3.36 -16.81 -7.32
N GLU A 57 2.62 -16.69 -6.22
CA GLU A 57 1.41 -15.89 -6.19
C GLU A 57 1.77 -14.42 -6.38
N LYS A 58 1.02 -13.73 -7.26
CA LYS A 58 1.18 -12.30 -7.47
C LYS A 58 0.99 -11.56 -6.15
N ASP A 59 2.00 -10.81 -5.75
CA ASP A 59 1.93 -10.01 -4.55
C ASP A 59 1.03 -8.78 -4.74
N SER A 60 0.54 -8.25 -3.63
CA SER A 60 -0.20 -7.00 -3.60
C SER A 60 0.35 -6.14 -2.47
N ILE A 61 1.60 -5.74 -2.65
CA ILE A 61 2.35 -4.89 -1.73
C ILE A 61 2.37 -3.46 -2.29
N THR A 62 2.19 -2.47 -1.43
CA THR A 62 2.14 -1.06 -1.82
C THR A 62 2.77 -0.20 -0.75
N ALA A 63 3.69 0.67 -1.14
CA ALA A 63 4.18 1.75 -0.30
C ALA A 63 3.42 3.03 -0.61
N ARG A 64 3.21 3.87 0.40
CA ARG A 64 2.44 5.10 0.30
C ARG A 64 3.14 6.22 1.07
N LEU A 65 3.26 7.38 0.45
CA LEU A 65 3.83 8.58 1.06
C LEU A 65 2.75 9.66 1.14
N LYS A 66 2.63 10.32 2.30
CA LYS A 66 1.68 11.41 2.52
C LYS A 66 2.38 12.60 3.15
N TYR A 67 2.04 13.78 2.65
CA TYR A 67 2.39 15.05 3.27
C TYR A 67 1.26 15.54 4.18
N THR A 68 1.59 15.92 5.41
CA THR A 68 0.67 16.39 6.46
C THR A 68 1.05 17.76 7.02
N GLY A 69 1.90 18.51 6.30
CA GLY A 69 2.39 19.80 6.74
C GLY A 69 1.36 20.93 6.64
N PRO A 70 1.76 22.17 6.96
CA PRO A 70 0.85 23.30 7.01
C PRO A 70 0.29 23.70 5.64
N ASP A 71 1.12 23.66 4.60
CA ASP A 71 0.77 24.11 3.25
C ASP A 71 -0.14 23.10 2.51
N ASN A 72 -0.86 23.55 1.49
CA ASN A 72 -1.76 22.69 0.72
C ASN A 72 -1.01 21.66 -0.15
N GLU A 73 0.24 21.92 -0.48
CA GLU A 73 1.13 21.03 -1.21
C GLU A 73 2.58 21.33 -0.87
N VAL A 74 3.45 20.36 -1.11
CA VAL A 74 4.90 20.50 -0.99
C VAL A 74 5.55 19.89 -2.22
N ARG A 75 6.71 20.43 -2.60
CA ARG A 75 7.50 19.89 -3.71
C ARG A 75 8.77 19.28 -3.17
N ILE A 76 9.02 18.04 -3.56
CA ILE A 76 10.19 17.28 -3.12
C ILE A 76 11.04 16.91 -4.33
N SER A 77 12.36 16.97 -4.19
CA SER A 77 13.32 16.47 -5.17
C SER A 77 13.95 15.17 -4.67
N HIS A 78 14.09 14.17 -5.53
CA HIS A 78 14.50 12.83 -5.15
C HIS A 78 15.23 12.12 -6.30
N GLY A 79 15.94 11.04 -5.96
CA GLY A 79 16.47 10.11 -6.95
C GLY A 79 15.38 9.23 -7.57
N GLY A 80 15.53 8.91 -8.85
CA GLY A 80 14.70 7.95 -9.58
C GLY A 80 13.32 8.48 -9.97
N PHE A 81 12.48 7.58 -10.49
CA PHE A 81 11.16 7.94 -11.00
C PHE A 81 10.10 8.18 -9.91
N THR A 82 10.32 7.68 -8.69
CA THR A 82 9.41 7.88 -7.55
C THR A 82 10.22 8.15 -6.28
N PRO A 83 9.69 8.88 -5.29
CA PRO A 83 10.40 9.20 -4.05
C PRO A 83 10.53 8.00 -3.09
N ILE A 84 9.95 6.85 -3.46
CA ILE A 84 9.98 5.63 -2.66
C ILE A 84 10.84 4.59 -3.39
N GLU A 85 11.77 4.00 -2.65
CA GLU A 85 12.59 2.88 -3.10
C GLU A 85 12.22 1.62 -2.31
N PHE A 86 12.29 0.48 -2.99
CA PHE A 86 12.07 -0.83 -2.39
C PHE A 86 13.36 -1.62 -2.34
N SER A 87 13.59 -2.30 -1.22
CA SER A 87 14.61 -3.35 -1.12
C SER A 87 14.04 -4.61 -0.46
N VAL A 88 14.62 -5.76 -0.80
CA VAL A 88 14.12 -7.06 -0.36
C VAL A 88 15.25 -7.91 0.20
N LYS A 89 14.97 -8.57 1.33
CA LYS A 89 15.84 -9.59 1.91
C LYS A 89 15.07 -10.88 2.15
N GLU A 90 15.60 -12.00 1.67
CA GLU A 90 15.10 -13.32 2.04
C GLU A 90 15.82 -13.81 3.29
N LEU A 91 15.04 -14.09 4.33
CA LEU A 91 15.52 -14.31 5.69
C LEU A 91 15.96 -15.76 5.95
N ASN A 92 15.37 -16.76 5.30
CA ASN A 92 15.69 -18.17 5.58
C ASN A 92 17.08 -18.55 5.06
N LYS A 93 17.47 -18.01 3.90
CA LYS A 93 18.77 -18.21 3.24
C LYS A 93 19.71 -17.02 3.44
N ASN A 94 19.27 -16.00 4.19
CA ASN A 94 19.98 -14.74 4.42
C ASN A 94 20.49 -14.10 3.10
N LYS A 95 19.62 -14.07 2.09
CA LYS A 95 19.93 -13.50 0.77
C LYS A 95 19.47 -12.05 0.73
N ASP A 96 20.43 -11.14 0.56
CA ASP A 96 20.12 -9.76 0.21
C ASP A 96 19.86 -9.68 -1.29
N ILE A 97 18.61 -9.44 -1.67
CA ILE A 97 18.22 -9.22 -3.07
C ILE A 97 18.44 -7.74 -3.43
N GLY A 98 18.45 -6.87 -2.43
CA GLY A 98 18.66 -5.44 -2.57
C GLY A 98 17.49 -4.75 -3.27
N GLY A 99 17.80 -3.61 -3.85
CA GLY A 99 16.96 -2.80 -4.72
C GLY A 99 17.85 -1.96 -5.63
N VAL A 100 17.28 -1.40 -6.69
CA VAL A 100 18.01 -0.45 -7.55
C VAL A 100 17.54 0.96 -7.23
N SER A 101 18.46 1.76 -6.67
CA SER A 101 18.32 3.21 -6.63
C SER A 101 18.74 3.79 -7.97
N GLN A 102 17.93 4.70 -8.49
CA GLN A 102 18.24 5.40 -9.74
C GLN A 102 18.74 6.81 -9.43
N THR A 103 19.79 7.24 -10.12
CA THR A 103 20.43 8.54 -9.86
C THR A 103 19.84 9.69 -10.67
N ILE A 104 18.74 9.46 -11.39
CA ILE A 104 18.03 10.51 -12.13
C ILE A 104 17.39 11.45 -11.13
N LEU A 105 17.75 12.73 -11.14
CA LEU A 105 17.08 13.73 -10.32
C LEU A 105 15.67 13.98 -10.88
N SER A 106 14.67 13.72 -10.04
CA SER A 106 13.26 13.98 -10.32
C SER A 106 12.66 14.83 -9.22
N SER A 107 11.48 15.38 -9.48
CA SER A 107 10.69 16.07 -8.46
C SER A 107 9.25 15.59 -8.48
N THR A 108 8.64 15.55 -7.30
CA THR A 108 7.24 15.18 -7.10
C THR A 108 6.53 16.27 -6.29
N THR A 109 5.32 16.66 -6.70
CA THR A 109 4.45 17.53 -5.88
C THR A 109 3.48 16.66 -5.09
N LEU A 110 3.55 16.71 -3.77
CA LEU A 110 2.64 16.01 -2.86
C LEU A 110 1.55 16.98 -2.41
N LYS A 111 0.29 16.59 -2.60
CA LYS A 111 -0.86 17.32 -2.06
C LYS A 111 -1.08 16.93 -0.60
N LYS A 112 -1.44 17.90 0.23
CA LYS A 112 -1.75 17.69 1.64
C LYS A 112 -2.83 16.62 1.83
N ASP A 113 -2.55 15.69 2.72
CA ASP A 113 -3.41 14.58 3.11
C ASP A 113 -3.84 13.63 1.97
N VAL A 114 -3.16 13.68 0.83
CA VAL A 114 -3.33 12.73 -0.28
C VAL A 114 -2.18 11.74 -0.29
N TRP A 115 -2.50 10.45 -0.41
CA TRP A 115 -1.49 9.41 -0.57
C TRP A 115 -0.96 9.39 -1.99
N LEU A 116 0.36 9.52 -2.14
CA LEU A 116 1.08 9.01 -3.29
C LEU A 116 1.25 7.50 -3.08
N GLU A 117 0.72 6.68 -3.99
CA GLU A 117 0.84 5.22 -3.91
C GLU A 117 1.82 4.69 -4.95
N VAL A 118 2.76 3.85 -4.50
CA VAL A 118 3.74 3.18 -5.37
C VAL A 118 3.60 1.67 -5.15
N PRO A 119 3.14 0.91 -6.16
CA PRO A 119 3.07 -0.54 -6.06
C PRO A 119 4.50 -1.10 -5.98
N PHE A 120 4.65 -2.17 -5.21
CA PHE A 120 5.91 -2.90 -5.19
C PHE A 120 6.24 -3.43 -6.59
N SER A 121 7.50 -3.30 -6.97
CA SER A 121 8.05 -3.95 -8.15
C SER A 121 9.41 -4.49 -7.78
N LYS A 122 9.70 -5.70 -8.26
CA LYS A 122 11.03 -6.28 -8.11
C LYS A 122 12.06 -5.37 -8.78
N SER A 123 13.13 -5.11 -8.05
CA SER A 123 14.33 -4.45 -8.54
C SER A 123 15.54 -5.11 -7.87
N GLY A 124 16.72 -4.86 -8.41
CA GLY A 124 17.97 -5.44 -7.94
C GLY A 124 18.82 -5.93 -9.10
N GLU A 125 19.91 -6.63 -8.77
CA GLU A 125 20.84 -7.19 -9.75
C GLU A 125 20.55 -8.68 -9.97
N ILE A 126 20.44 -9.09 -11.24
CA ILE A 126 20.35 -10.50 -11.59
C ILE A 126 21.76 -11.09 -11.51
N THR A 127 21.96 -12.02 -10.58
CA THR A 127 23.24 -12.72 -10.40
C THR A 127 23.20 -14.14 -10.99
N LYS A 128 24.32 -14.87 -10.89
CA LYS A 128 24.38 -16.29 -11.27
C LYS A 128 23.65 -17.22 -10.29
N ASP A 129 23.24 -16.72 -9.13
CA ASP A 129 22.52 -17.49 -8.11
C ASP A 129 21.12 -17.89 -8.61
N GLU A 130 20.82 -19.19 -8.58
CA GLU A 130 19.56 -19.73 -9.12
C GLU A 130 18.34 -19.21 -8.37
N PHE A 131 18.43 -18.94 -7.07
CA PHE A 131 17.33 -18.35 -6.31
C PHE A 131 17.07 -16.90 -6.75
N ILE A 132 18.13 -16.12 -7.03
CA ILE A 132 17.99 -14.75 -7.53
C ILE A 132 17.38 -14.75 -8.94
N LYS A 133 17.82 -15.66 -9.83
CA LYS A 133 17.21 -15.82 -11.15
C LYS A 133 15.74 -16.19 -11.05
N GLU A 134 15.40 -17.13 -10.19
CA GLU A 134 14.02 -17.53 -9.95
C GLU A 134 13.16 -16.37 -9.45
N TYR A 135 13.69 -15.60 -8.49
CA TYR A 135 13.05 -14.39 -7.98
C TYR A 135 12.73 -13.40 -9.10
N PHE A 136 13.62 -13.18 -10.07
CA PHE A 136 13.34 -12.21 -11.14
C PHE A 136 12.52 -12.77 -12.32
N ASN A 137 12.61 -14.07 -12.61
CA ASN A 137 12.02 -14.65 -13.83
C ASN A 137 10.58 -15.16 -13.68
N LYS A 138 10.07 -15.26 -12.45
CA LYS A 138 8.70 -15.71 -12.18
C LYS A 138 7.88 -14.60 -11.53
N ASP A 139 6.56 -14.69 -11.60
CA ASP A 139 5.67 -13.85 -10.80
C ASP A 139 5.84 -14.14 -9.30
N GLY A 140 5.44 -13.18 -8.46
CA GLY A 140 5.43 -13.34 -7.01
C GLY A 140 6.80 -13.68 -6.43
N PHE A 141 6.84 -14.29 -5.25
CA PHE A 141 8.10 -14.64 -4.61
C PHE A 141 8.31 -16.17 -4.67
N PRO A 142 9.56 -16.67 -4.80
CA PRO A 142 9.86 -18.07 -4.50
C PRO A 142 9.53 -18.38 -3.03
N LYS A 143 9.41 -19.65 -2.65
CA LYS A 143 9.19 -20.04 -1.24
C LYS A 143 10.26 -19.43 -0.33
N GLY A 144 9.84 -18.80 0.77
CA GLY A 144 10.75 -18.12 1.70
C GLY A 144 10.05 -17.18 2.67
N LYS A 145 10.85 -16.54 3.51
CA LYS A 145 10.38 -15.48 4.41
C LYS A 145 11.08 -14.19 4.01
N TYR A 146 10.32 -13.15 3.72
CA TYR A 146 10.86 -11.93 3.11
C TYR A 146 10.66 -10.74 4.01
N GLU A 147 11.73 -9.96 4.18
CA GLU A 147 11.67 -8.59 4.67
C GLU A 147 11.58 -7.66 3.46
N ILE A 148 10.48 -6.92 3.37
CA ILE A 148 10.26 -5.90 2.34
C ILE A 148 10.42 -4.55 3.01
N ILE A 149 11.31 -3.75 2.46
CA ILE A 149 11.70 -2.46 3.01
C ILE A 149 11.29 -1.39 2.01
N ALA A 150 10.59 -0.37 2.48
CA ALA A 150 10.37 0.86 1.73
C ALA A 150 11.16 1.99 2.39
N THR A 151 11.89 2.74 1.57
CA THR A 151 12.68 3.90 2.01
C THR A 151 12.36 5.13 1.18
N THR A 152 12.54 6.31 1.77
CA THR A 152 12.59 7.58 1.05
C THR A 152 13.92 8.27 1.30
N ASP A 153 14.35 9.06 0.32
CA ASP A 153 15.45 10.01 0.46
C ASP A 153 15.15 11.17 -0.49
N PHE A 154 14.65 12.27 0.04
CA PHE A 154 14.26 13.43 -0.75
C PHE A 154 14.55 14.73 -0.03
N GLU A 155 14.76 15.79 -0.80
CA GLU A 155 14.90 17.15 -0.31
C GLU A 155 13.61 17.93 -0.54
N VAL A 156 13.12 18.63 0.47
CA VAL A 156 11.99 19.56 0.38
C VAL A 156 12.49 20.85 -0.29
N GLU A 157 12.01 21.14 -1.50
CA GLU A 157 12.55 22.22 -2.33
C GLU A 157 12.40 23.62 -1.68
N GLN A 158 11.37 23.81 -0.84
CA GLN A 158 11.10 25.08 -0.17
C GLN A 158 12.06 25.37 0.99
N THR A 159 12.52 24.34 1.69
CA THR A 159 13.31 24.47 2.93
C THR A 159 14.74 23.99 2.80
N GLY A 160 15.04 23.18 1.77
CA GLY A 160 16.32 22.46 1.64
C GLY A 160 16.47 21.32 2.64
N GLU A 161 15.40 20.94 3.35
CA GLU A 161 15.43 19.87 4.34
C GLU A 161 15.44 18.51 3.67
N ASN A 162 16.36 17.64 4.08
CA ASN A 162 16.43 16.27 3.59
C ASN A 162 15.70 15.31 4.55
N VAL A 163 14.76 14.55 4.03
CA VAL A 163 13.88 13.65 4.81
C VAL A 163 14.14 12.19 4.40
N LYS A 164 14.38 11.33 5.39
CA LYS A 164 14.73 9.92 5.19
C LYS A 164 13.86 9.00 6.04
N LEU A 165 12.79 8.49 5.45
CA LEU A 165 11.92 7.53 6.11
C LEU A 165 12.30 6.09 5.74
N LYS A 166 12.11 5.17 6.69
CA LYS A 166 12.24 3.73 6.47
C LYS A 166 11.11 3.01 7.17
N THR A 167 10.43 2.12 6.44
CA THR A 167 9.44 1.21 7.02
C THR A 167 9.63 -0.20 6.45
N VAL A 168 9.15 -1.20 7.18
CA VAL A 168 9.42 -2.61 6.92
C VAL A 168 8.18 -3.44 7.20
N ILE A 169 7.87 -4.37 6.30
CA ILE A 169 6.94 -5.47 6.57
C ILE A 169 7.66 -6.81 6.37
N VAL A 170 7.15 -7.84 7.02
CA VAL A 170 7.60 -9.22 6.83
C VAL A 170 6.44 -10.03 6.28
N ILE A 171 6.70 -10.78 5.21
CA ILE A 171 5.76 -11.71 4.60
C ILE A 171 6.37 -13.11 4.54
N GLU A 172 5.50 -14.11 4.47
CA GLU A 172 5.87 -15.51 4.32
C GLU A 172 5.27 -16.09 3.03
N VAL A 173 6.04 -16.93 2.35
CA VAL A 173 5.66 -17.51 1.07
C VAL A 173 5.81 -19.02 1.17
N ASN A 174 4.68 -19.71 1.02
CA ASN A 174 4.53 -21.13 1.31
C ASN A 174 4.51 -22.01 0.07
#